data_AF-A0A517Y8H6-F1
#
_entry.id   AF-A0A517Y8H6-F1
#
_cell.length_a   1.000
_cell.length_b   1.000
_cell.length_c   1.000
_cell.angle_alpha   90.00
_cell.angle_beta   90.00
_cell.angle_gamma   90.00
#
_symmetry.space_group_name_H-M   'P 1'
#
loop_
_entity.id
_entity.type
_entity.pdbx_description
1 polymer ?
#
loop_
_entity_poly.entity_id
_entity_poly.type
_entity_poly.pdbx_seq_one_letter_code
_entity_poly.pdbx_strand_id
1 'polypeptide(L)'
;MNDKTSATLVFIALLLLYVGSYCALVEPGSAGVIVRNGISRPIEHYRHFNNLAAMAFWPLEKLDRKLRPDSWPVSPLKIEINTRPPRQPQPATEPSTLLPG
;
A
#
# COMPACT_ATOMS: atom_id res chain seq x y z
N MET A 1 -16.83 25.60 -35.22
CA MET A 1 -16.60 25.29 -33.78
C MET A 1 -15.64 26.34 -33.28
N ASN A 2 -16.06 27.19 -32.34
CA ASN A 2 -15.28 28.38 -31.98
C ASN A 2 -14.00 27.94 -31.26
N ASP A 3 -12.86 28.59 -31.51
CA ASP A 3 -11.56 28.20 -30.93
C ASP A 3 -11.57 28.15 -29.39
N LYS A 4 -12.47 28.92 -28.77
CA LYS A 4 -12.71 28.92 -27.32
C LYS A 4 -13.43 27.65 -26.85
N THR A 5 -14.36 27.14 -27.65
CA THR A 5 -15.13 25.93 -27.34
C THR A 5 -14.25 24.70 -27.45
N SER A 6 -13.38 24.61 -28.48
CA SER A 6 -12.43 23.50 -28.61
C SER A 6 -11.43 23.47 -27.46
N ALA A 7 -10.83 24.60 -27.09
CA ALA A 7 -9.93 24.69 -25.94
C ALA A 7 -10.63 24.23 -24.65
N THR A 8 -11.86 24.69 -24.42
CA THR A 8 -12.65 24.31 -23.24
C THR A 8 -12.90 22.81 -23.18
N LEU A 9 -13.29 22.18 -24.31
CA LEU A 9 -13.50 20.74 -24.38
C LEU A 9 -12.22 19.95 -24.09
N VAL A 10 -11.07 20.41 -24.59
CA VAL A 10 -9.77 19.79 -24.29
C VAL A 10 -9.44 19.88 -22.81
N PHE A 11 -9.65 21.05 -22.17
CA PHE A 11 -9.42 21.19 -20.73
C PHE A 11 -10.34 20.28 -19.90
N ILE A 12 -11.63 20.19 -20.26
CA ILE A 12 -12.57 19.30 -19.58
C ILE A 12 -12.13 17.85 -19.77
N ALA A 13 -11.77 17.44 -20.99
CA ALA A 13 -11.30 16.10 -21.27
C ALA A 13 -10.03 15.74 -20.49
N LEU A 14 -9.06 16.67 -20.41
CA LEU A 14 -7.84 16.49 -19.62
C LEU A 14 -8.14 16.35 -18.14
N LEU A 15 -9.05 17.15 -17.60
CA LEU A 15 -9.43 17.06 -16.19
C LEU A 15 -10.12 15.73 -15.89
N LEU A 16 -11.06 15.30 -16.74
CA LEU A 16 -11.72 14.01 -16.61
C LEU A 16 -10.74 12.85 -16.73
N LEU A 17 -9.79 12.93 -17.66
CA LEU A 17 -8.75 11.92 -17.83
C LEU A 17 -7.83 11.86 -16.60
N TYR A 18 -7.48 13.02 -16.03
CA TYR A 18 -6.65 13.09 -14.83
C TYR A 18 -7.35 12.44 -13.63
N VAL A 19 -8.59 12.82 -13.36
CA VAL A 19 -9.38 12.26 -12.24
C VAL A 19 -9.72 10.78 -12.49
N GLY A 20 -10.06 10.41 -13.72
CA GLY A 20 -10.35 9.02 -14.09
C GLY A 20 -9.13 8.11 -13.93
N SER A 21 -7.94 8.56 -14.34
CA SER A 21 -6.68 7.83 -14.15
C SER A 21 -6.38 7.59 -12.67
N TYR A 22 -6.64 8.60 -11.83
CA TYR A 22 -6.51 8.46 -10.38
C TYR A 22 -7.42 7.37 -9.82
N CYS A 23 -8.72 7.41 -10.14
CA CYS A 23 -9.68 6.41 -9.67
C CYS A 23 -9.34 4.98 -10.15
N ALA A 24 -8.76 4.85 -11.35
CA ALA A 24 -8.36 3.55 -11.89
C ALA A 24 -7.08 3.00 -11.23
N LEU A 25 -6.16 3.88 -10.85
CA LEU A 25 -4.87 3.50 -10.28
C LEU A 25 -4.90 3.36 -8.76
N VAL A 26 -5.72 4.13 -8.05
CA VAL A 26 -5.75 4.11 -6.58
C VAL A 26 -6.55 2.93 -6.05
N GLU A 27 -5.96 2.22 -5.11
CA GLU A 27 -6.59 1.16 -4.32
C GLU A 27 -6.61 1.57 -2.85
N PRO A 28 -7.69 2.24 -2.38
CA PRO A 28 -7.79 2.72 -1.02
C PRO A 28 -8.01 1.53 -0.08
N GLY A 29 -7.03 1.26 0.79
CA GLY A 29 -7.05 0.10 1.70
C GLY A 29 -5.74 -0.70 1.72
N SER A 30 -4.93 -0.59 0.66
CA SER A 30 -3.56 -1.16 0.62
C SER A 30 -2.53 -0.26 1.31
N ALA A 31 -2.96 0.89 1.84
CA ALA A 31 -2.13 1.90 2.50
C ALA A 31 -1.67 1.43 3.89
N GLY A 32 -0.76 0.47 3.93
CA GLY A 32 0.06 0.27 5.12
C GLY A 32 1.24 1.24 5.16
N VAL A 33 2.03 1.16 6.22
CA VAL A 33 3.33 1.82 6.32
C VAL A 33 4.38 0.74 6.47
N ILE A 34 5.31 0.63 5.50
CA ILE A 34 6.50 -0.19 5.71
C ILE A 34 7.51 0.68 6.44
N VAL A 35 7.82 0.29 7.68
CA VAL A 35 8.97 0.87 8.39
C VAL A 35 10.20 0.04 8.05
N ARG A 36 11.06 0.58 7.18
CA ARG A 36 12.37 0.01 6.89
C ARG A 36 13.43 0.97 7.41
N ASN A 37 14.27 0.53 8.34
CA ASN A 37 15.32 1.33 8.97
C ASN A 37 14.80 2.64 9.63
N GLY A 38 13.64 2.60 10.30
CA GLY A 38 13.04 3.79 10.93
C GLY A 38 12.41 4.79 9.96
N ILE A 39 12.49 4.55 8.64
CA ILE A 39 11.86 5.37 7.62
C ILE A 39 10.50 4.75 7.30
N SER A 40 9.45 5.50 7.63
CA SER A 40 8.07 5.17 7.24
C SER A 40 7.90 5.46 5.76
N ARG A 41 7.78 4.41 4.93
CA ARG A 41 7.41 4.55 3.52
C ARG A 41 5.93 4.19 3.36
N PRO A 42 5.11 5.05 2.72
CA PRO A 42 3.74 4.68 2.39
C PRO A 42 3.79 3.42 1.52
N ILE A 43 3.00 2.40 1.88
CA ILE A 43 2.86 1.22 1.04
C ILE A 43 2.22 1.65 -0.28
N GLU A 44 2.76 1.04 -1.34
CA GLU A 44 2.28 1.06 -2.70
C GLU A 44 0.76 0.80 -2.76
N HIS A 45 -0.02 1.88 -2.80
CA HIS A 45 -1.49 1.85 -2.92
C HIS A 45 -1.96 2.27 -4.32
N TYR A 46 -1.01 2.46 -5.24
CA TYR A 46 -1.30 2.53 -6.65
C TYR A 46 -1.13 1.13 -7.25
N ARG A 47 -2.09 0.71 -8.06
CA ARG A 47 -2.06 -0.59 -8.73
C ARG A 47 -0.81 -0.74 -9.59
N HIS A 48 -0.42 0.30 -10.30
CA HIS A 48 0.74 0.32 -11.21
C HIS A 48 1.56 1.60 -11.03
N PHE A 49 2.84 1.56 -11.42
CA PHE A 49 3.74 2.73 -11.46
C PHE A 49 3.85 3.51 -10.15
N ASN A 50 3.87 2.81 -9.00
CA ASN A 50 3.76 3.39 -7.65
C ASN A 50 4.50 4.71 -7.41
N ASN A 51 5.79 4.81 -7.73
CA ASN A 51 6.55 6.07 -7.52
C ASN A 51 6.10 7.22 -8.42
N LEU A 52 5.84 6.95 -9.71
CA LEU A 52 5.42 7.96 -10.67
C LEU A 52 3.96 8.37 -10.42
N ALA A 53 3.10 7.39 -10.14
CA ALA A 53 1.71 7.62 -9.79
C ALA A 53 1.60 8.43 -8.50
N ALA A 54 2.38 8.09 -7.48
CA ALA A 54 2.46 8.89 -6.26
C ALA A 54 2.86 10.33 -6.57
N MET A 55 3.90 10.56 -7.37
CA MET A 55 4.32 11.93 -7.70
C MET A 55 3.25 12.71 -8.48
N ALA A 56 2.61 12.10 -9.48
CA ALA A 56 1.63 12.76 -10.34
C ALA A 56 0.28 13.01 -9.66
N PHE A 57 -0.13 12.12 -8.76
CA PHE A 57 -1.44 12.14 -8.12
C PHE A 57 -1.43 12.57 -6.66
N TRP A 58 -0.27 12.84 -6.07
CA TRP A 58 -0.16 13.28 -4.68
C TRP A 58 -1.09 14.44 -4.29
N PRO A 59 -1.28 15.50 -5.10
CA PRO A 59 -2.19 16.58 -4.74
C PRO A 59 -3.64 16.09 -4.63
N LEU A 60 -4.06 15.21 -5.55
CA LEU A 60 -5.39 14.64 -5.58
C LEU A 60 -5.59 13.64 -4.44
N GLU A 61 -4.56 12.86 -4.12
CA GLU A 61 -4.53 11.95 -2.97
C GLU A 61 -4.67 12.69 -1.64
N LYS A 62 -4.03 13.85 -1.49
CA LYS A 62 -4.21 14.69 -0.30
C LYS A 62 -5.65 15.17 -0.13
N LEU A 63 -6.31 15.54 -1.24
CA LEU A 63 -7.72 15.91 -1.20
C LEU A 63 -8.58 14.69 -0.86
N ASP A 64 -8.29 13.54 -1.46
CA ASP A 64 -9.04 12.32 -1.21
C ASP A 64 -8.94 11.86 0.25
N ARG A 65 -7.74 11.88 0.84
CA ARG A 65 -7.52 11.58 2.26
C ARG A 65 -8.28 12.53 3.20
N LYS A 66 -8.50 13.78 2.79
CA LYS A 66 -9.30 14.75 3.56
C LYS A 66 -10.81 14.49 3.42
N LEU A 67 -11.25 14.07 2.23
CA LEU A 67 -12.66 13.82 1.94
C LEU A 67 -13.14 12.45 2.46
N ARG A 68 -12.25 11.44 2.46
CA ARG A 68 -12.55 10.05 2.83
C ARG A 68 -11.51 9.50 3.80
N PRO A 69 -11.38 10.07 5.01
CA PRO A 69 -10.38 9.60 5.97
C PRO A 69 -10.52 8.11 6.29
N ASP A 70 -11.75 7.58 6.34
CA ASP A 70 -12.03 6.18 6.65
C ASP A 70 -11.57 5.20 5.56
N SER A 71 -11.47 5.65 4.31
CA SER A 71 -10.97 4.83 3.18
C SER A 71 -9.43 4.76 3.14
N TRP A 72 -8.76 5.57 3.96
CA TRP A 72 -7.31 5.63 4.07
C TRP A 72 -6.88 5.22 5.48
N PRO A 73 -7.10 3.95 5.89
CA PRO A 73 -6.75 3.51 7.23
C PRO A 73 -5.27 3.73 7.43
N VAL A 74 -4.91 4.56 8.41
CA VAL A 74 -3.54 4.70 8.87
C VAL A 74 -3.22 3.37 9.54
N SER A 75 -2.71 2.40 8.76
CA SER A 75 -2.46 1.07 9.32
C SER A 75 -1.54 1.25 10.52
N PRO A 76 -1.98 0.90 11.74
CA PRO A 76 -1.07 0.82 12.86
C PRO A 76 -0.10 -0.29 12.48
N LEU A 77 1.13 0.10 12.16
CA LEU A 77 2.31 -0.74 11.98
C LEU A 77 1.99 -2.24 12.13
N LYS A 78 1.72 -2.94 11.04
CA LYS A 78 1.85 -4.41 11.06
C LYS A 78 3.35 -4.67 11.10
N ILE A 79 3.93 -4.49 12.28
CA ILE A 79 5.20 -5.09 12.62
C ILE A 79 4.87 -6.58 12.59
N GLU A 80 5.05 -7.20 11.43
CA GLU A 80 5.14 -8.64 11.33
C GLU A 80 6.48 -8.97 11.99
N ILE A 81 6.51 -8.88 13.33
CA ILE A 81 7.57 -9.47 14.12
C ILE A 81 7.48 -10.92 13.71
N ASN A 82 8.51 -11.38 13.00
CA ASN A 82 8.72 -12.78 12.69
C ASN A 82 9.01 -13.50 14.02
N THR A 83 8.03 -13.54 14.92
CA THR A 83 7.98 -14.49 16.01
C THR A 83 7.72 -15.83 15.33
N ARG A 84 8.78 -16.42 14.77
CA ARG A 84 8.90 -17.86 14.86
C ARG A 84 8.53 -18.19 16.31
N PRO A 85 7.55 -19.07 16.57
CA PRO A 85 7.36 -19.54 17.93
C PRO A 85 8.73 -20.01 18.43
N PRO A 86 9.13 -19.71 19.67
CA PRO A 86 10.36 -20.24 20.22
C PRO A 86 10.35 -21.74 19.94
N ARG A 87 11.40 -22.24 19.26
CA ARG A 87 11.55 -23.66 18.98
C ARG A 87 11.33 -24.36 20.31
N GLN A 88 10.20 -25.07 20.45
CA GLN A 88 9.98 -25.85 21.66
C GLN A 88 11.22 -26.73 21.85
N PRO A 89 11.81 -26.78 23.05
CA PRO A 89 12.88 -27.73 23.32
C PRO A 89 12.37 -29.08 22.84
N GLN A 90 13.04 -29.68 21.85
CA GLN A 90 12.73 -31.04 21.45
C GLN A 90 12.84 -31.87 22.74
N PRO A 91 11.81 -32.64 23.12
CA PRO A 91 11.97 -33.58 24.23
C PRO A 91 13.19 -34.42 23.91
N ALA A 92 14.18 -34.41 24.81
CA ALA A 92 15.43 -35.11 24.63
C ALA A 92 15.10 -36.54 24.21
N THR A 93 15.49 -36.92 22.99
CA THR A 93 15.43 -38.30 22.54
C THR A 93 16.31 -39.09 23.50
N GLU A 94 15.69 -39.76 24.48
CA GLU A 94 16.39 -40.66 25.38
C GLU A 94 17.06 -41.74 24.53
N PRO A 95 18.37 -41.98 24.71
CA PRO A 95 19.04 -43.07 24.02
C PRO A 95 18.47 -44.39 24.55
N SER A 96 17.69 -45.08 23.70
CA SER A 96 17.26 -46.45 23.93
C SER A 96 18.47 -47.33 24.24
N THR A 97 18.69 -47.57 25.53
CA THR A 97 19.67 -48.52 26.01
C THR A 97 19.07 -49.91 25.81
N LEU A 98 19.43 -50.54 24.69
CA LEU A 98 19.22 -51.96 24.43
C LEU A 98 20.00 -52.75 25.49
N LEU A 99 19.30 -53.33 26.45
CA LEU A 99 19.83 -54.42 27.26
C LEU A 99 19.64 -55.73 26.48
N PRO A 100 20.70 -56.53 26.28
CA PRO A 100 20.54 -57.89 25.78
C PRO A 100 20.04 -58.79 26.90
N GLY A 101 18.97 -59.54 26.61
CA GLY A 101 18.54 -60.73 27.36
C GLY A 101 18.86 -61.98 26.57
#